data_AF-K1MKS0-F1
#
_entry.id   AF-K1MKS0-F1
#
_cell.length_a   1.000
_cell.length_b   1.000
_cell.length_c   1.000
_cell.angle_alpha   90.00
_cell.angle_beta   90.00
_cell.angle_gamma   90.00
#
_symmetry.space_group_name_H-M   'P 1'
#
loop_
_entity.id
_entity.type
_entity.pdbx_description
1 polymer ?
#
loop_
_entity_poly.entity_id
_entity_poly.type
_entity_poly.pdbx_seq_one_letter_code
_entity_poly.pdbx_strand_id
1 'polypeptide(L)'
;MKQKKCPICNEVKSIESFDRYFSKERQKYRPQNYCKSCMRIEANRRAKAYYQKNKQKVLTYAKAYRERNKQVLTEKSKLKKRKYRTILKDCYVRTLIKNRDNYENILSEPKMIELYKANILLQRIKRKINKYGKK
;
A
#
# COMPACT_ATOMS: atom_id res chain seq x y z
N MET A 1 18.56 24.08 25.00
CA MET A 1 17.66 23.06 24.40
C MET A 1 17.94 21.68 24.99
N LYS A 2 16.93 20.85 25.29
CA LYS A 2 17.16 19.49 25.82
C LYS A 2 17.75 18.59 24.73
N GLN A 3 18.88 17.95 25.00
CA GLN A 3 19.58 17.05 24.08
C GLN A 3 19.61 15.63 24.65
N LYS A 4 19.71 14.63 23.76
CA LYS A 4 19.79 13.20 24.11
C LYS A 4 20.73 12.48 23.16
N LYS A 5 21.57 11.59 23.70
CA LYS A 5 22.43 10.70 22.91
C LYS A 5 21.64 9.48 22.45
N CYS A 6 21.74 9.14 21.17
CA CYS A 6 21.15 7.89 20.66
C CYS A 6 22.14 6.72 20.84
N PRO A 7 21.74 5.59 21.45
CA PRO A 7 22.61 4.42 21.62
C PRO A 7 23.01 3.69 20.33
N ILE A 8 22.32 3.93 19.22
CA ILE A 8 22.56 3.23 17.95
C ILE A 8 23.60 3.97 17.12
N CYS A 9 23.41 5.28 16.90
CA CYS A 9 24.35 6.09 16.12
C CYS A 9 25.37 6.84 16.97
N ASN A 10 25.27 6.77 18.31
CA ASN A 10 26.16 7.44 19.27
C ASN A 10 26.27 8.97 19.14
N GLU A 11 25.43 9.60 18.33
CA GLU A 11 25.37 11.06 18.19
C GLU A 11 24.46 11.69 19.25
N VAL A 12 24.83 12.90 19.69
CA VAL A 12 24.00 13.76 20.54
C VAL A 12 23.08 14.57 19.64
N LYS A 13 21.76 14.46 19.85
CA LYS A 13 20.75 15.16 19.04
C LYS A 13 19.77 15.92 19.89
N SER A 14 19.04 16.87 19.28
CA SER A 14 17.92 17.55 19.94
C SER A 14 16.81 16.54 20.29
N ILE A 15 16.04 16.82 21.34
CA ILE A 15 14.94 15.95 21.77
C ILE A 15 13.86 15.74 20.68
N GLU A 16 13.74 16.67 19.72
CA GLU A 16 12.74 16.63 18.64
C GLU A 16 13.06 15.56 17.59
N SER A 17 14.34 15.16 17.51
CA SER A 17 14.81 14.06 16.68
C SER A 17 14.43 12.68 17.22
N PHE A 18 13.71 12.61 18.35
CA PHE A 18 13.19 11.40 18.97
C PHE A 18 11.65 11.45 18.97
N ASP A 19 11.00 10.36 18.60
CA ASP A 19 9.55 10.24 18.76
C ASP A 19 9.18 10.19 20.24
N ARG A 20 7.93 10.55 20.56
CA ARG A 20 7.42 10.50 21.92
C ARG A 20 6.46 9.31 22.08
N TYR A 21 6.51 8.66 23.23
CA TYR A 21 5.53 7.64 23.63
C TYR A 21 4.89 8.02 24.95
N PHE A 22 3.64 7.60 25.14
CA PHE A 22 2.94 7.81 26.39
C PHE A 22 3.34 6.72 27.40
N SER A 23 3.90 7.12 28.54
CA SER A 23 4.23 6.21 29.64
C SER A 23 3.05 6.14 30.60
N LYS A 24 2.34 5.00 30.63
CA LYS A 24 1.18 4.78 31.50
C LYS A 24 1.53 4.89 32.99
N GLU A 25 2.62 4.27 33.43
CA GLU A 25 3.09 4.33 34.82
C GLU A 25 3.32 5.76 35.34
N ARG A 26 3.74 6.67 34.45
CA ARG A 26 4.11 8.04 34.80
C ARG A 26 3.14 9.09 34.27
N GLN A 27 2.06 8.65 33.62
CA GLN A 27 1.02 9.47 33.00
C GLN A 27 1.57 10.67 32.19
N LYS A 28 2.67 10.47 31.44
CA LYS A 28 3.28 11.55 30.63
C LYS A 28 3.99 11.05 29.36
N TYR A 29 4.10 11.93 28.37
CA TYR A 29 4.87 11.68 27.16
C TYR A 29 6.37 11.73 27.42
N ARG A 30 7.10 10.74 26.88
CA ARG A 30 8.54 10.61 27.00
C ARG A 30 9.19 10.39 25.65
N PRO A 31 10.40 10.93 25.41
CA PRO A 31 11.14 10.64 24.20
C PRO A 31 11.60 9.18 24.19
N GLN A 32 11.46 8.53 23.04
CA GLN A 32 11.95 7.20 22.73
C GLN A 32 13.45 7.08 22.93
N ASN A 33 13.96 5.86 23.10
CA ASN A 33 15.38 5.59 23.31
C ASN A 33 16.24 5.87 22.07
N TYR A 34 15.70 5.62 20.89
CA TYR A 34 16.43 5.74 19.62
C TYR A 34 15.97 6.96 18.83
N CYS A 35 16.89 7.54 18.08
CA CYS A 35 16.58 8.60 17.14
C CYS A 35 15.59 8.11 16.06
N LYS A 36 14.77 8.98 15.46
CA LYS A 36 13.74 8.56 14.47
C LYS A 36 14.32 7.74 13.31
N SER A 37 15.46 8.16 12.75
CA SER A 37 16.12 7.43 11.67
C SER A 37 16.63 6.06 12.14
N CYS A 38 17.30 6.03 13.28
CA CYS A 38 17.83 4.82 13.92
C CYS A 38 16.73 3.80 14.26
N MET A 39 15.62 4.29 14.82
CA MET A 39 14.49 3.48 15.25
C MET A 39 13.89 2.70 14.09
N ARG A 40 13.69 3.35 12.94
CA ARG A 40 13.13 2.71 11.75
C ARG A 40 14.05 1.63 11.18
N ILE A 41 15.35 1.92 11.11
CA ILE A 41 16.36 0.95 10.64
C ILE A 41 16.36 -0.28 11.55
N GLU A 42 16.40 -0.07 12.86
CA GLU A 42 16.45 -1.17 13.83
C GLU A 42 15.15 -1.98 13.88
N ALA A 43 14.00 -1.32 13.75
CA ALA A 43 12.71 -2.01 13.63
C ALA A 43 12.69 -2.93 12.38
N ASN A 44 13.16 -2.42 11.23
CA ASN A 44 13.25 -3.21 10.00
C ASN A 44 14.23 -4.38 10.14
N ARG A 45 15.38 -4.18 10.78
CA ARG A 45 16.38 -5.22 11.04
C ARG A 45 15.77 -6.36 11.87
N ARG A 46 15.15 -6.02 13.00
CA ARG A 46 14.49 -7.01 13.88
C ARG A 46 13.35 -7.74 13.18
N ALA A 47 12.51 -7.02 12.43
CA ALA A 47 11.44 -7.62 11.66
C ALA A 47 11.96 -8.61 10.61
N LYS A 48 13.03 -8.25 9.87
CA LYS A 48 13.68 -9.13 8.89
C LYS A 48 14.26 -10.38 9.56
N ALA A 49 14.98 -10.23 10.68
CA ALA A 49 15.53 -11.35 11.43
C ALA A 49 14.43 -12.29 11.94
N TYR A 50 13.36 -11.75 12.50
CA TYR A 50 12.21 -12.52 12.94
C TYR A 50 11.55 -13.28 11.78
N TYR A 51 11.34 -12.62 10.65
CA TYR A 51 10.75 -13.26 9.47
C TYR A 51 11.63 -14.40 8.94
N GLN A 52 12.94 -14.22 8.85
CA GLN A 52 13.83 -15.29 8.39
C GLN A 52 13.82 -16.48 9.34
N LYS A 53 13.90 -16.24 10.65
CA LYS A 53 13.85 -17.30 11.68
C LYS A 53 12.51 -18.06 11.68
N ASN A 54 11.41 -17.39 11.36
CA ASN A 54 10.05 -17.96 11.43
C ASN A 54 9.42 -18.18 10.06
N LYS A 55 10.20 -18.11 8.98
CA LYS A 55 9.70 -18.06 7.59
C LYS A 55 8.72 -19.20 7.30
N GLN A 56 9.07 -20.42 7.70
CA GLN A 56 8.23 -21.58 7.47
C GLN A 56 6.90 -21.50 8.21
N LYS A 57 6.91 -21.10 9.50
CA LYS A 57 5.70 -20.92 10.32
C LYS A 57 4.77 -19.85 9.73
N VAL A 58 5.34 -18.75 9.23
CA VAL A 58 4.57 -17.68 8.58
C VAL A 58 3.94 -18.17 7.28
N LEU A 59 4.68 -18.91 6.46
CA LEU A 59 4.18 -19.46 5.19
C LEU A 59 3.09 -20.51 5.41
N THR A 60 3.25 -21.42 6.38
CA THR A 60 2.23 -22.43 6.70
C THR A 60 0.96 -21.78 7.22
N TYR A 61 1.08 -20.82 8.15
CA TYR A 61 -0.06 -20.06 8.63
C TYR A 61 -0.77 -19.30 7.49
N ALA A 62 -0.02 -18.64 6.62
CA ALA A 62 -0.56 -17.90 5.48
C ALA A 62 -1.31 -18.82 4.50
N LYS A 63 -0.78 -20.02 4.22
CA LYS A 63 -1.44 -21.03 3.38
C LYS A 63 -2.74 -21.51 4.04
N ALA A 64 -2.68 -21.91 5.32
CA ALA A 64 -3.87 -22.35 6.06
C ALA A 64 -4.95 -21.27 6.15
N TYR A 65 -4.56 -20.00 6.34
CA TYR A 65 -5.49 -18.88 6.31
C TYR A 65 -6.14 -18.72 4.94
N ARG A 66 -5.37 -18.79 3.84
CA ARG A 66 -5.89 -18.67 2.48
C ARG A 66 -6.86 -19.78 2.12
N GLU A 67 -6.56 -21.03 2.47
CA GLU A 67 -7.46 -22.16 2.21
C GLU A 67 -8.77 -22.01 2.99
N ARG A 68 -8.70 -21.73 4.30
CA ARG A 68 -9.90 -21.51 5.14
C ARG A 68 -10.77 -20.35 4.66
N ASN A 69 -10.16 -19.32 4.08
CA ASN A 69 -10.87 -18.10 3.65
C ASN A 69 -11.01 -17.99 2.13
N LYS A 70 -10.79 -19.06 1.37
CA LYS A 70 -10.67 -19.04 -0.09
C LYS A 70 -11.86 -18.39 -0.79
N GLN A 71 -13.07 -18.75 -0.39
CA GLN A 71 -14.30 -18.20 -0.95
C GLN A 71 -14.44 -16.70 -0.65
N VAL A 72 -14.27 -16.29 0.62
CA VAL A 72 -14.35 -14.88 1.03
C VAL A 72 -13.30 -14.03 0.31
N LEU A 73 -12.07 -14.51 0.18
CA LEU A 73 -11.00 -13.83 -0.53
C LEU A 73 -11.32 -13.70 -2.03
N THR A 74 -11.93 -14.73 -2.62
CA THR A 74 -12.35 -14.73 -4.02
C THR A 74 -13.44 -13.70 -4.27
N GLU A 75 -14.48 -13.64 -3.42
CA GLU A 75 -15.55 -12.66 -3.55
C GLU A 75 -15.07 -11.23 -3.30
N LYS A 76 -14.22 -11.02 -2.29
CA LYS A 76 -13.56 -9.72 -2.06
C LYS A 76 -12.73 -9.30 -3.28
N SER A 77 -12.03 -10.23 -3.91
CA SER A 77 -11.25 -9.98 -5.13
C SER A 77 -12.15 -9.58 -6.31
N LYS A 78 -13.26 -10.30 -6.54
CA LYS A 78 -14.25 -9.96 -7.57
C LYS A 78 -14.85 -8.58 -7.34
N LEU A 79 -15.26 -8.27 -6.11
CA LEU A 79 -15.82 -6.97 -5.75
C LEU A 79 -14.81 -5.83 -5.97
N LYS A 80 -13.55 -6.03 -5.56
CA LYS A 80 -12.46 -5.08 -5.80
C LYS A 80 -12.25 -4.84 -7.30
N LYS A 81 -12.19 -5.90 -8.10
CA LYS A 81 -12.06 -5.81 -9.58
C LYS A 81 -13.25 -5.07 -10.20
N ARG A 82 -14.48 -5.37 -9.76
CA ARG A 82 -15.70 -4.67 -10.20
C ARG A 82 -15.63 -3.18 -9.87
N LYS A 83 -15.31 -2.83 -8.61
CA LYS A 83 -15.13 -1.43 -8.17
C LYS A 83 -14.08 -0.71 -9.01
N TYR A 84 -12.94 -1.35 -9.28
CA TYR A 84 -11.87 -0.72 -10.06
C TYR A 84 -12.29 -0.49 -11.51
N ARG A 85 -13.06 -1.41 -12.09
CA ARG A 85 -13.62 -1.27 -13.44
C ARG A 85 -14.71 -0.20 -13.51
N THR A 86 -15.55 -0.05 -12.48
CA THR A 86 -16.62 0.97 -12.47
C THR A 86 -16.03 2.37 -12.37
N ILE A 87 -15.16 2.61 -11.37
CA ILE A 87 -14.52 3.92 -11.15
C ILE A 87 -13.36 4.22 -12.11
N LEU A 88 -12.95 3.24 -12.93
CA LEU A 88 -11.78 3.32 -13.80
C LEU A 88 -10.50 3.71 -13.05
N LYS A 89 -10.17 2.96 -12.00
CA LYS A 89 -8.97 3.22 -11.18
C LYS A 89 -7.70 3.15 -12.05
N ASP A 90 -6.73 4.02 -11.78
CA ASP A 90 -5.48 4.15 -12.55
C ASP A 90 -4.74 2.83 -12.73
N CYS A 91 -4.62 2.04 -11.66
CA CYS A 91 -3.96 0.74 -11.74
C CYS A 91 -4.68 -0.22 -12.69
N TYR A 92 -6.01 -0.15 -12.80
CA TYR A 92 -6.79 -0.96 -13.73
C TYR A 92 -6.60 -0.48 -15.17
N VAL A 93 -6.66 0.83 -15.40
CA VAL A 93 -6.45 1.43 -16.72
C VAL A 93 -5.03 1.16 -17.23
N ARG A 94 -4.02 1.26 -16.36
CA ARG A 94 -2.63 0.90 -16.66
C ARG A 94 -2.50 -0.54 -17.14
N THR A 95 -3.15 -1.49 -16.46
CA THR A 95 -3.14 -2.89 -16.91
C THR A 95 -3.81 -3.04 -18.28
N LEU A 96 -4.87 -2.29 -18.58
CA LEU A 96 -5.50 -2.32 -19.90
C LEU A 96 -4.57 -1.79 -20.99
N ILE A 97 -3.94 -0.63 -20.77
CA ILE A 97 -2.99 -0.02 -21.73
C ILE A 97 -1.84 -0.99 -21.98
N LYS A 98 -1.24 -1.53 -20.91
CA LYS A 98 -0.14 -2.49 -21.03
C LYS A 98 -0.56 -3.71 -21.86
N ASN A 99 -1.74 -4.27 -21.59
CA ASN A 99 -2.19 -5.49 -22.26
C ASN A 99 -2.67 -5.26 -23.71
N ARG A 100 -3.10 -4.05 -24.07
CA ARG A 100 -3.63 -3.74 -25.40
C ARG A 100 -2.58 -3.18 -26.34
N ASP A 101 -1.83 -2.21 -25.83
CA ASP A 101 -0.94 -1.37 -26.62
C ASP A 101 0.54 -1.69 -26.36
N ASN A 102 0.81 -2.69 -25.51
CA ASN A 102 2.15 -3.14 -25.10
C ASN A 102 3.08 -1.99 -24.63
N TYR A 103 2.49 -0.92 -24.09
CA TYR A 103 3.22 0.26 -23.66
C TYR A 103 3.63 0.11 -22.18
N GLU A 104 4.93 0.13 -21.90
CA GLU A 104 5.46 -0.15 -20.56
C GLU A 104 5.60 1.09 -19.67
N ASN A 105 5.86 2.27 -20.24
CA ASN A 105 6.22 3.48 -19.49
C ASN A 105 5.00 4.33 -19.07
N ILE A 106 3.92 3.69 -18.62
CA ILE A 106 2.64 4.36 -18.32
C ILE A 106 2.73 5.25 -17.06
N LEU A 107 3.75 5.06 -16.22
CA LEU A 107 3.92 5.82 -14.97
C LEU A 107 4.44 7.24 -15.19
N SER A 108 5.22 7.48 -16.25
CA SER A 108 5.77 8.80 -16.58
C SER A 108 4.74 9.73 -17.24
N GLU A 109 3.62 9.20 -17.73
CA GLU A 109 2.64 9.97 -18.50
C GLU A 109 1.21 9.85 -17.93
N PRO A 110 0.86 10.63 -16.89
CA PRO A 110 -0.49 10.60 -16.30
C PRO A 110 -1.62 10.95 -17.28
N LYS A 111 -1.34 11.84 -18.25
CA LYS A 111 -2.30 12.26 -19.27
C LYS A 111 -2.80 11.10 -20.13
N MET A 112 -1.94 10.12 -20.41
CA MET A 112 -2.34 8.92 -21.16
C MET A 112 -3.41 8.12 -20.43
N ILE A 113 -3.30 8.01 -19.09
CA ILE A 113 -4.30 7.33 -18.26
C ILE A 113 -5.64 8.07 -18.33
N GLU A 114 -5.63 9.41 -18.24
CA GLU A 114 -6.83 10.24 -18.31
C GLU A 114 -7.54 10.13 -19.67
N LEU A 115 -6.79 10.21 -20.76
CA LEU A 115 -7.31 10.02 -22.11
C LEU A 115 -7.98 8.65 -22.27
N TYR A 116 -7.32 7.59 -21.79
CA TYR A 116 -7.87 6.23 -21.85
C TYR A 116 -9.14 6.08 -21.02
N LYS A 117 -9.22 6.72 -19.84
CA LYS A 117 -10.45 6.76 -19.04
C LYS A 117 -11.59 7.42 -19.81
N ALA A 118 -11.34 8.60 -20.40
CA ALA A 118 -12.32 9.33 -21.19
C ALA A 118 -12.82 8.49 -22.37
N ASN A 119 -11.92 7.84 -23.10
CA ASN A 119 -12.25 6.93 -24.19
C ASN A 119 -13.14 5.75 -23.73
N ILE A 120 -12.83 5.11 -22.59
CA ILE A 120 -13.66 4.02 -22.06
C ILE A 120 -15.06 4.53 -21.69
N LEU A 121 -15.18 5.72 -21.08
CA LEU A 121 -16.47 6.31 -20.73
C LEU A 121 -17.30 6.63 -21.98
N LEU A 122 -16.69 7.26 -22.98
CA LEU A 122 -17.32 7.54 -24.27
C LEU A 122 -17.87 6.25 -24.90
N GLN A 123 -17.06 5.18 -24.94
CA GLN A 123 -17.48 3.89 -25.49
C GLN A 123 -18.65 3.26 -24.71
N ARG A 124 -18.68 3.42 -23.38
CA ARG A 124 -19.80 2.98 -22.54
C ARG A 124 -21.08 3.76 -22.85
N ILE A 125 -20.98 5.07 -23.05
CA ILE A 125 -22.10 5.94 -23.40
C ILE A 125 -22.65 5.55 -24.78
N LYS A 126 -21.78 5.44 -25.80
CA LYS A 126 -22.17 4.99 -27.16
C LYS A 126 -22.93 3.67 -27.13
N ARG A 127 -22.44 2.68 -26.38
CA ARG A 127 -23.13 1.38 -26.22
C ARG A 127 -24.50 1.50 -25.54
N LYS A 128 -24.65 2.39 -24.55
CA LYS A 128 -25.95 2.63 -23.91
C LYS A 128 -26.92 3.27 -24.90
N ILE A 129 -26.49 4.29 -25.64
CA ILE A 129 -27.30 4.94 -26.67
C ILE A 129 -27.77 3.91 -27.71
N ASN A 130 -26.86 3.08 -28.23
CA ASN A 130 -27.24 2.06 -29.22
C ASN A 130 -28.21 1.00 -28.67
N LYS A 131 -28.19 0.73 -27.35
CA LYS A 131 -29.06 -0.26 -26.72
C LYS A 131 -30.46 0.29 -26.40
N TYR A 132 -30.55 1.56 -25.98
CA TYR A 132 -31.80 2.16 -25.48
C TYR A 132 -32.39 3.23 -26.41
N GLY A 133 -31.62 3.70 -27.37
CA GLY A 133 -31.99 4.70 -28.38
C GLY A 133 -32.42 4.10 -29.71
N LYS A 134 -32.47 2.78 -29.85
CA LYS A 134 -33.28 2.12 -30.87
C LYS A 134 -34.72 2.05 -30.37
N LYS A 135 -35.42 3.19 -30.44
CA LYS A 135 -36.87 3.27 -30.44
C LYS A 135 -37.28 3.91 -31.75
#